data_AF-A0A076GYK5-F1
#
_entry.id   AF-A0A076GYK5-F1
#
_cell.length_a   1.000
_cell.length_b   1.000
_cell.length_c   1.000
_cell.angle_alpha   90.00
_cell.angle_beta   90.00
_cell.angle_gamma   90.00
#
_symmetry.space_group_name_H-M   'P 1'
#
loop_
_entity.id
_entity.type
_entity.pdbx_description
1 polymer ?
#
loop_
_entity_poly.entity_id
_entity_poly.type
_entity_poly.pdbx_seq_one_letter_code
_entity_poly.pdbx_strand_id
1 'polypeptide(L)' 'MYQLLLAAMSSVLCRVHPIIVAGALLVSALFMAPEEPAQQASICQRLHSVDACRVW' A
#
# COMPACT_ATOMS: atom_id res chain seq x y z
N MET A 1 -6.70 1.54 -39.90
CA MET A 1 -7.50 0.91 -38.82
C MET A 1 -6.63 0.48 -37.63
N TYR A 2 -5.57 -0.31 -37.82
CA TYR A 2 -4.69 -0.82 -36.74
C TYR A 2 -3.98 0.29 -35.91
N GLN A 3 -3.50 1.35 -36.56
CA GLN A 3 -2.82 2.47 -35.88
C GLN A 3 -3.73 3.28 -34.94
N LEU A 4 -5.00 3.47 -35.29
CA LEU A 4 -5.97 4.13 -34.41
C LEU A 4 -6.26 3.29 -33.16
N LEU A 5 -6.32 1.96 -33.33
CA LEU A 5 -6.57 1.03 -32.22
C LEU A 5 -5.40 1.04 -31.21
N LEU A 6 -4.16 1.06 -31.71
CA LEU A 6 -2.96 1.15 -30.88
C LEU A 6 -2.91 2.46 -30.08
N ALA A 7 -3.17 3.60 -30.74
CA ALA A 7 -3.15 4.91 -30.09
C ALA A 7 -4.23 5.06 -29.02
N ALA A 8 -5.43 4.50 -29.28
CA ALA A 8 -6.51 4.45 -28.30
C ALA A 8 -6.15 3.59 -27.09
N MET A 9 -5.60 2.39 -27.30
CA MET A 9 -5.15 1.50 -26.21
C MET A 9 -4.06 2.13 -25.34
N SER A 10 -3.06 2.80 -25.93
CA SER A 10 -2.02 3.50 -25.16
C SER A 10 -2.58 4.65 -24.31
N SER A 11 -3.53 5.40 -24.87
CA SER A 11 -4.19 6.51 -24.17
C SER A 11 -5.06 6.02 -23.01
N VAL A 12 -5.75 4.89 -23.20
CA VAL A 12 -6.53 4.23 -22.14
C VAL A 12 -5.61 3.68 -21.07
N LEU A 13 -4.53 2.98 -21.46
CA LEU A 13 -3.55 2.39 -20.54
C LEU A 13 -2.94 3.45 -19.61
N CYS A 14 -2.46 4.57 -20.15
CA CYS A 14 -1.91 5.67 -19.34
C CYS A 14 -2.93 6.25 -18.34
N ARG A 15 -4.23 6.26 -18.68
CA ARG A 15 -5.29 6.78 -17.81
C ARG A 15 -5.68 5.81 -16.70
N VAL A 16 -5.70 4.51 -17.00
CA VAL A 16 -6.11 3.48 -16.01
C VAL A 16 -4.95 3.02 -15.14
N HIS A 17 -3.70 3.13 -15.61
CA HIS A 17 -2.51 2.71 -14.87
C HIS A 17 -2.42 3.29 -13.43
N PRO A 18 -2.58 4.61 -13.19
CA PRO A 18 -2.52 5.14 -11.84
C PRO A 18 -3.66 4.63 -10.96
N ILE A 19 -4.84 4.36 -11.53
CA ILE A 19 -6.00 3.82 -10.81
C ILE A 19 -5.71 2.39 -10.36
N ILE A 20 -5.13 1.57 -11.25
CA ILE A 20 -4.74 0.19 -10.95
C ILE A 20 -3.67 0.17 -9.85
N VAL A 21 -2.64 1.01 -9.96
CA VAL A 21 -1.57 1.11 -8.96
C VAL A 21 -2.13 1.57 -7.62
N ALA A 22 -2.94 2.63 -7.59
CA ALA A 22 -3.56 3.13 -6.37
C ALA A 22 -4.47 2.07 -5.73
N GLY A 23 -5.29 1.38 -6.52
CA GLY A 23 -6.12 0.27 -6.04
C GLY A 23 -5.28 -0.86 -5.44
N ALA A 24 -4.21 -1.27 -6.11
CA ALA A 24 -3.30 -2.29 -5.60
C ALA A 24 -2.64 -1.87 -4.27
N LEU A 25 -2.23 -0.61 -4.15
CA LEU A 25 -1.66 -0.06 -2.91
C LEU A 25 -2.68 -0.05 -1.77
N LEU A 26 -3.91 0.37 -2.03
CA LEU A 26 -4.99 0.37 -1.04
C LEU A 26 -5.33 -1.04 -0.57
N VAL A 27 -5.47 -1.99 -1.50
CA VAL A 27 -5.70 -3.40 -1.16
C VAL A 27 -4.55 -3.93 -0.32
N SER A 28 -3.31 -3.69 -0.74
CA SER A 28 -2.12 -4.09 0.03
C SER A 28 -2.13 -3.49 1.43
N ALA A 29 -2.49 -2.22 1.56
CA ALA A 29 -2.59 -1.54 2.85
C ALA A 29 -3.65 -2.13 3.78
N LEU A 30 -4.76 -2.68 3.25
CA LEU A 30 -5.76 -3.36 4.06
C LEU A 30 -5.26 -4.72 4.58
N PHE A 31 -4.46 -5.44 3.80
CA PHE A 31 -3.90 -6.73 4.18
C PHE A 31 -2.63 -6.62 5.03
N MET A 32 -1.84 -5.57 4.83
CA MET A 32 -0.61 -5.26 5.57
C MET A 32 -0.80 -4.14 6.60
N ALA A 33 -2.05 -3.75 6.87
CA ALA A 33 -2.34 -2.72 7.86
C ALA A 33 -1.60 -3.05 9.16
N PRO A 34 -1.00 -2.04 9.83
CA PRO A 34 -0.23 -2.26 11.04
C PRO A 34 -1.06 -3.08 12.04
N GLU A 35 -0.42 -4.12 12.58
CA GLU A 35 -0.89 -4.86 13.75
C GLU A 35 -1.40 -3.91 14.85
N GLU A 36 -2.38 -4.36 15.65
CA GLU A 36 -2.95 -3.51 16.70
C GLU A 36 -1.83 -2.92 17.56
N PRO A 37 -1.95 -1.67 18.05
CA PRO A 37 -0.88 -0.99 18.78
C PRO A 37 -0.37 -1.82 19.97
N ALA A 38 -1.24 -2.60 20.61
CA ALA A 38 -0.86 -3.55 21.65
C ALA A 38 0.06 -4.67 21.16
N GLN A 39 -0.19 -5.20 19.97
CA GLN A 39 0.57 -6.28 19.34
C GLN A 39 1.93 -5.77 18.86
N GLN A 40 2.02 -4.55 18.35
CA GLN A 40 3.28 -3.89 18.02
C GLN A 40 4.12 -3.53 19.27
N ALA A 41 3.47 -3.08 20.35
CA ALA A 41 4.14 -2.83 21.62
C ALA A 41 4.84 -4.09 22.16
N SER A 42 4.24 -5.27 21.96
CA SER A 42 4.84 -6.55 22.36
C SER A 42 6.11 -6.92 21.58
N ILE A 43 6.28 -6.41 20.36
CA ILE A 43 7.50 -6.59 19.57
C ILE A 43 8.57 -5.60 20.03
N CYS A 44 8.19 -4.33 20.20
CA CYS A 44 9.07 -3.28 20.68
C CYS A 44 9.64 -3.60 22.08
N GLN A 45 8.81 -4.10 23.00
CA GLN A 45 9.21 -4.48 24.36
C GLN A 45 10.23 -5.62 24.43
N ARG A 46 10.40 -6.41 23.37
CA ARG A 46 11.43 -7.46 23.32
C ARG A 46 12.84 -6.90 23.10
N LEU A 47 12.95 -5.72 22.48
CA LEU A 47 14.23 -5.09 22.16
C LEU A 47 14.50 -3.84 23.01
N HIS A 48 13.46 -3.16 23.49
CA HIS A 48 13.56 -1.87 24.17
C HIS A 48 12.78 -1.83 25.49
N SER A 49 13.09 -0.85 26.34
CA SER A 49 12.34 -0.61 27.57
C SER A 49 10.92 -0.15 27.25
N VAL A 50 10.00 -0.43 28.18
CA VAL A 50 8.57 -0.11 28.05
C VAL A 50 8.34 1.38 27.79
N ASP A 51 9.18 2.26 28.33
CA ASP A 51 9.09 3.71 28.13
C ASP A 51 9.39 4.14 26.68
N ALA A 52 10.29 3.44 25.99
CA ALA A 52 10.60 3.72 24.57
C ALA A 52 9.45 3.29 23.64
N CYS A 53 8.70 2.25 24.03
CA CYS A 53 7.61 1.70 23.23
C CYS A 53 6.27 2.42 23.42
N ARG A 54 6.17 3.36 24.37
CA ARG A 54 4.94 4.10 24.69
C ARG A 54 4.64 5.26 23.72
N VAL A 55 5.58 5.60 22.83
CA VAL A 55 5.52 6.77 21.93
C VAL A 55 5.02 6.41 20.52
N TRP A 56 4.77 5.12 20.25
CA TRP A 56 4.19 4.62 19.01
C TRP A 56 2.67 4.46 19.12
#